data_AF-A0A5B9WUD4-F1
#
_entry.id   AF-A0A5B9WUD4-F1
#
_cell.length_a   1.000
_cell.length_b   1.000
_cell.length_c   1.000
_cell.angle_alpha   90.00
_cell.angle_beta   90.00
_cell.angle_gamma   90.00
#
_symmetry.space_group_name_H-M   'P 1'
#
loop_
_entity.id
_entity.type
_entity.pdbx_description
1 polymer ?
#
loop_
_entity_poly.entity_id
_entity_poly.type
_entity_poly.pdbx_seq_one_letter_code
_entity_poly.pdbx_strand_id
1 'polypeptide(L)'
;MKKIAPDKWKHFWVGIPMGAVLMAAAMFLFPGQQMLALLIAMAVVVAISYGFELFSLITGWGHYDFWDAVASVIGGSVGVGVVMLC
;
A
#
# COMPACT_ATOMS: atom_id res chain seq x y z
N MET A 1 6.91 -13.51 -21.71
CA MET A 1 7.12 -12.49 -20.66
C MET A 1 5.98 -11.49 -20.74
N LYS A 2 5.05 -11.52 -19.77
CA LYS A 2 3.94 -10.58 -19.72
C LYS A 2 4.55 -9.21 -19.42
N LYS A 3 4.55 -8.27 -20.38
CA LYS A 3 5.05 -6.90 -20.12
C LYS A 3 4.23 -6.35 -18.95
N ILE A 4 4.91 -5.90 -17.90
CA ILE A 4 4.26 -5.16 -16.82
C ILE A 4 3.57 -3.98 -17.48
N ALA A 5 2.24 -3.96 -17.44
CA ALA A 5 1.49 -2.88 -18.05
C ALA A 5 1.92 -1.54 -17.39
N PRO A 6 1.99 -0.43 -18.14
CA PRO A 6 2.36 0.88 -17.59
C PRO A 6 1.52 1.26 -16.37
N ASP A 7 0.31 0.74 -16.28
CA ASP A 7 -0.63 0.98 -15.20
C ASP A 7 -0.14 0.43 -13.85
N LYS A 8 0.55 -0.72 -13.83
CA LYS A 8 1.08 -1.33 -12.59
C LYS A 8 2.13 -0.43 -11.93
N TRP A 9 2.90 0.27 -12.74
CA TRP A 9 3.88 1.23 -12.23
C TRP A 9 3.20 2.41 -11.55
N LYS A 10 2.04 2.88 -12.03
CA LYS A 10 1.29 3.95 -11.35
C LYS A 10 0.85 3.49 -9.95
N HIS A 11 0.32 2.28 -9.84
CA HIS A 11 -0.08 1.70 -8.55
C HIS A 11 1.10 1.57 -7.59
N PHE A 12 2.26 1.15 -8.08
CA PHE A 12 3.50 1.16 -7.30
C PHE A 12 3.87 2.57 -6.82
N TRP A 13 3.89 3.56 -7.72
CA TRP A 13 4.24 4.95 -7.39
C TRP A 13 3.25 5.60 -6.42
N VAL A 14 1.96 5.25 -6.48
CA VAL A 14 0.93 5.69 -5.53
C VAL A 14 1.05 4.95 -4.19
N GLY A 15 1.49 3.69 -4.23
CA GLY A 15 1.75 2.89 -3.04
C GLY A 15 2.78 3.54 -2.12
N ILE A 16 3.87 4.09 -2.65
CA ILE A 16 4.95 4.72 -1.87
C ILE A 16 4.45 5.84 -0.93
N PRO A 17 3.83 6.93 -1.42
CA PRO A 17 3.35 8.00 -0.55
C PRO A 17 2.28 7.50 0.41
N MET A 18 1.41 6.56 -0.01
CA MET A 18 0.43 5.95 0.87
C MET A 18 1.10 5.22 2.05
N GLY A 19 2.10 4.37 1.78
CA GLY A 19 2.84 3.66 2.82
C GLY A 19 3.59 4.60 3.76
N ALA A 20 4.22 5.65 3.21
CA ALA A 20 4.91 6.65 4.01
C ALA A 20 3.95 7.40 4.96
N VAL A 21 2.81 7.87 4.44
CA VAL A 21 1.80 8.57 5.25
C VAL A 21 1.23 7.66 6.33
N LEU A 22 0.92 6.40 6.00
CA LEU A 22 0.38 5.45 6.97
C LEU A 22 1.40 5.10 8.06
N MET A 23 2.68 4.94 7.72
CA MET A 23 3.73 4.72 8.72
C MET A 23 3.91 5.94 9.63
N ALA A 24 3.98 7.14 9.06
CA ALA A 24 4.10 8.37 9.85
C ALA A 24 2.92 8.57 10.80
N ALA A 25 1.70 8.32 10.31
CA ALA A 25 0.49 8.35 11.14
C ALA A 25 0.52 7.28 12.25
N ALA A 26 0.95 6.06 11.94
CA ALA A 26 1.06 4.99 12.93
C ALA A 26 2.12 5.33 14.00
N MET A 27 3.27 5.90 13.63
CA MET A 27 4.29 6.33 14.59
C MET A 27 3.80 7.48 15.48
N PHE A 28 2.99 8.39 14.93
CA PHE A 28 2.36 9.47 15.71
C PHE A 28 1.33 8.94 16.73
N LEU A 29 0.53 7.93 16.35
CA LEU A 29 -0.49 7.34 17.22
C LEU A 29 0.10 6.37 18.27
N PHE A 30 1.20 5.69 17.95
CA PHE A 30 1.84 4.68 18.80
C PHE A 30 3.31 5.06 19.12
N PRO A 31 3.54 6.19 19.82
CA PRO A 31 4.89 6.65 20.11
C PRO A 31 5.65 5.63 20.96
N GLY A 32 6.91 5.37 20.60
CA GLY A 32 7.77 4.39 21.27
C GLY A 32 7.47 2.92 20.95
N GLN A 33 6.42 2.61 20.19
CA GLN A 33 6.03 1.26 19.82
C GLN A 33 6.21 1.02 18.30
N GLN A 34 7.44 1.19 17.82
CA GLN A 34 7.77 1.14 16.39
C GLN A 34 7.32 -0.16 15.69
N MET A 35 7.47 -1.31 16.36
CA MET A 35 7.04 -2.59 15.81
C MET A 35 5.51 -2.65 15.64
N LEU A 36 4.74 -2.14 16.61
CA LEU A 36 3.29 -2.08 16.52
C LEU A 36 2.85 -1.14 15.40
N ALA A 37 3.48 0.05 15.32
CA ALA A 37 3.22 1.02 14.27
C ALA A 37 3.48 0.43 12.87
N LEU A 38 4.59 -0.29 12.69
CA LEU A 38 4.92 -1.00 11.45
C LEU A 38 3.85 -2.03 11.07
N LEU A 39 3.48 -2.90 12.01
CA LEU A 39 2.49 -3.95 11.76
C LEU A 39 1.13 -3.36 11.38
N ILE A 40 0.70 -2.31 12.07
CA ILE A 40 -0.56 -1.62 11.77
C ILE A 40 -0.49 -0.93 10.40
N ALA A 41 0.58 -0.18 10.12
CA ALA A 41 0.74 0.51 8.83
C ALA A 41 0.72 -0.49 7.67
N MET A 42 1.45 -1.60 7.78
CA MET A 42 1.47 -2.66 6.77
C MET A 42 0.12 -3.36 6.60
N ALA A 43 -0.58 -3.66 7.71
CA ALA A 43 -1.92 -4.23 7.65
C ALA A 43 -2.90 -3.30 6.92
N VAL A 44 -2.82 -1.98 7.19
CA VAL A 44 -3.66 -0.98 6.53
C VAL A 44 -3.29 -0.82 5.06
N VAL A 45 -2.00 -0.80 4.69
CA VAL A 45 -1.55 -0.79 3.29
C VAL A 45 -2.16 -1.96 2.51
N VAL A 46 -2.12 -3.17 3.06
CA VAL A 46 -2.70 -4.37 2.44
C VAL A 46 -4.21 -4.26 2.35
N ALA A 47 -4.88 -3.85 3.42
CA ALA A 47 -6.33 -3.71 3.46
C ALA A 47 -6.85 -2.68 2.45
N ILE A 48 -6.17 -1.54 2.31
CA ILE A 48 -6.53 -0.51 1.34
C ILE A 48 -6.27 -1.00 -0.08
N SER A 49 -5.08 -1.54 -0.35
CA SER A 49 -4.69 -2.00 -1.69
C SER A 49 -5.61 -3.11 -2.19
N TYR A 50 -5.88 -4.12 -1.37
CA TYR A 50 -6.78 -5.21 -1.72
C TYR A 50 -8.25 -4.79 -1.66
N GLY A 51 -8.61 -3.89 -0.74
CA GLY A 51 -9.97 -3.39 -0.57
C GLY A 51 -10.49 -2.66 -1.79
N PHE A 52 -9.68 -1.83 -2.44
CA PHE A 52 -10.07 -1.16 -3.69
C PHE A 52 -10.29 -2.15 -4.84
N GLU A 53 -9.45 -3.17 -4.97
CA GLU A 53 -9.63 -4.23 -5.97
C GLU A 53 -10.88 -5.06 -5.69
N LEU A 54 -11.08 -5.50 -4.44
CA LEU A 54 -12.24 -6.29 -4.05
C LEU A 54 -13.54 -5.49 -4.24
N PHE A 55 -13.52 -4.20 -3.92
CA PHE A 55 -14.66 -3.32 -4.17
C PHE A 55 -14.97 -3.22 -5.67
N SER A 56 -13.95 -3.05 -6.51
CA SER A 56 -14.10 -3.02 -7.98
C SER A 56 -14.64 -4.34 -8.52
N LEU A 57 -14.21 -5.47 -7.96
CA LEU A 57 -14.71 -6.81 -8.31
C LEU A 57 -16.20 -6.98 -7.96
N ILE A 58 -16.62 -6.54 -6.76
CA ILE A 58 -17.99 -6.72 -6.27
C ILE A 58 -18.96 -5.77 -6.98
N THR A 59 -18.57 -4.51 -7.16
CA THR A 59 -19.45 -3.47 -7.73
C THR A 59 -19.43 -3.45 -9.26
N GLY A 60 -18.41 -4.05 -9.88
CA GLY A 60 -18.14 -3.90 -11.31
C GLY A 60 -17.71 -2.49 -11.70
N TRP A 61 -17.45 -1.60 -10.73
CA TRP A 61 -16.97 -0.24 -10.98
C TRP A 61 -15.45 -0.23 -11.01
N GLY A 62 -14.89 -0.23 -12.21
CA GLY A 62 -13.44 -0.22 -12.43
C GLY A 62 -12.92 -1.51 -13.07
N HIS A 63 -11.59 -1.62 -13.15
CA HIS A 63 -10.92 -2.79 -13.67
C HIS A 63 -10.37 -3.58 -12.49
N TYR A 64 -10.91 -4.76 -12.22
CA TYR A 64 -10.31 -5.67 -11.26
C TYR A 64 -9.05 -6.29 -11.86
N ASP A 65 -7.90 -6.01 -11.24
CA ASP A 65 -6.68 -6.73 -11.49
C ASP A 65 -5.85 -6.84 -10.21
N PHE A 66 -5.80 -8.05 -9.66
CA PHE A 66 -5.03 -8.38 -8.46
C PHE A 66 -3.59 -7.86 -8.48
N TRP A 67 -2.95 -7.75 -9.65
CA TRP A 67 -1.60 -7.22 -9.76
C TRP A 67 -1.49 -5.71 -9.46
N ASP A 68 -2.58 -4.94 -9.52
CA ASP A 68 -2.61 -3.54 -9.09
C ASP A 68 -2.53 -3.41 -7.56
N ALA A 69 -3.25 -4.26 -6.83
CA ALA A 69 -3.10 -4.37 -5.38
C ALA A 69 -1.68 -4.79 -5.00
N VAL A 70 -1.11 -5.80 -5.67
CA VAL A 70 0.27 -6.26 -5.39
C VAL A 70 1.28 -5.14 -5.64
N ALA A 71 1.18 -4.43 -6.77
CA ALA A 71 2.07 -3.32 -7.07
C ALA A 71 1.96 -2.20 -6.02
N SER A 72 0.74 -1.88 -5.58
CA SER A 72 0.49 -0.89 -4.52
C SER A 72 1.07 -1.31 -3.17
N VAL A 73 0.97 -2.58 -2.78
CA VAL A 73 1.56 -3.12 -1.53
C VAL A 73 3.09 -3.08 -1.58
N ILE A 74 3.70 -3.43 -2.72
CA ILE A 74 5.16 -3.35 -2.88
C ILE A 74 5.62 -1.89 -2.77
N GLY A 75 4.93 -0.96 -3.43
CA GLY A 75 5.19 0.48 -3.30
C GLY A 75 5.02 0.96 -1.85
N GLY A 76 3.93 0.55 -1.20
CA GLY A 76 3.64 0.88 0.20
C GLY A 76 4.73 0.37 1.15
N SER A 77 5.24 -0.82 0.93
CA SER A 77 6.36 -1.38 1.70
C SER A 77 7.62 -0.51 1.60
N VAL A 78 7.92 0.01 0.40
CA VAL A 78 9.03 0.96 0.19
C VAL A 78 8.77 2.26 0.94
N GLY A 79 7.56 2.82 0.85
CA GLY A 79 7.18 4.05 1.58
C GLY A 79 7.29 3.91 3.10
N VAL A 80 6.82 2.79 3.64
CA VAL A 80 6.96 2.44 5.07
C VAL A 80 8.44 2.36 5.45
N GLY A 81 9.24 1.67 4.64
CA GLY A 81 10.69 1.53 4.86
C GLY A 81 11.44 2.85 4.86
N VAL A 82 11.10 3.78 3.95
CA VAL A 82 11.69 5.12 3.93
C VAL A 82 11.44 5.85 5.25
N VAL A 83 10.20 5.85 5.74
CA VAL A 83 9.85 6.53 7.00
C VAL A 83 10.50 5.86 8.21
N MET A 84 10.60 4.52 8.23
CA MET A 84 11.27 3.81 9.31
C MET A 84 12.77 4.11 9.42
N LEU A 85 13.40 4.51 8.33
CA LEU A 85 14.83 4.81 8.26
C LEU A 85 15.15 6.30 8.44
N CYS A 86 14.13 7.16 8.55
CA CYS A 86 14.24 8.60 8.79
C CYS A 86 14.07 8.91 10.28
#